data_AF-A0A3D0Z7I8-F1
#
_entry.id   AF-A0A3D0Z7I8-F1
#
_cell.length_a   1.000
_cell.length_b   1.000
_cell.length_c   1.000
_cell.angle_alpha   90.00
_cell.angle_beta   90.00
_cell.angle_gamma   90.00
#
_symmetry.space_group_name_H-M   'P 1'
#
loop_
_entity.id
_entity.type
_entity.pdbx_description
1 polymer ?
#
loop_
_entity_poly.entity_id
_entity_poly.type
_entity_poly.pdbx_seq_one_letter_code
_entity_poly.pdbx_strand_id
1 'polypeptide(L)' 'MQKKRVYALYRVSTLKQVDKDKDDIPMQKQACQEFIAAHPDWELYGEISEKGVSGFKVSAKDRDAIQEI' A
#
# COMPACT_ATOMS: atom_id res chain seq x y z
N MET A 1 25.95 -5.46 -6.21
CA MET A 1 24.86 -4.96 -7.06
C MET A 1 23.97 -4.07 -6.21
N GLN A 2 23.52 -2.93 -6.73
CA GLN A 2 22.64 -2.02 -6.00
C GLN A 2 21.21 -2.57 -6.02
N LYS A 3 20.57 -2.70 -4.86
CA LYS A 3 19.16 -3.12 -4.77
C LYS A 3 18.24 -1.98 -5.20
N LYS A 4 17.12 -2.33 -5.84
CA LYS A 4 16.03 -1.40 -6.19
C LYS A 4 15.21 -1.12 -4.95
N ARG A 5 15.07 0.16 -4.61
CA ARG A 5 14.21 0.60 -3.52
C ARG A 5 12.76 0.53 -3.96
N VAL A 6 11.91 -0.11 -3.16
CA VAL A 6 10.48 -0.24 -3.43
C VAL A 6 9.67 0.22 -2.22
N TYR A 7 8.50 0.81 -2.48
CA TYR A 7 7.51 1.18 -1.48
C TYR A 7 6.23 0.41 -1.73
N ALA A 8 5.53 0.03 -0.66
CA ALA A 8 4.23 -0.60 -0.75
C ALA A 8 3.14 0.35 -0.24
N LEU A 9 2.12 0.59 -1.07
CA LEU A 9 0.93 1.36 -0.71
C LEU A 9 -0.29 0.44 -0.70
N TYR A 10 -0.92 0.32 0.46
CA TYR A 10 -2.17 -0.42 0.65
C TYR A 10 -3.33 0.55 0.71
N ARG A 11 -4.46 0.26 0.06
CA ARG A 11 -5.58 1.21 0.04
C ARG A 11 -6.92 0.53 -0.04
N VAL A 12 -7.86 1.02 0.77
CA VAL A 12 -9.28 0.70 0.65
C VAL A 12 -10.11 1.94 0.34
N SER A 13 -11.14 1.77 -0.48
CA SER A 13 -11.98 2.88 -0.95
C SER A 13 -12.89 3.46 0.14
N THR A 14 -13.25 2.65 1.14
CA THR A 14 -14.18 3.05 2.20
C THR A 14 -13.70 2.51 3.55
N LEU A 15 -14.06 3.20 4.63
CA LEU A 15 -13.77 2.73 5.99
C LEU A 15 -14.54 1.45 6.36
N LYS A 16 -15.60 1.11 5.61
CA LYS A 16 -16.35 -0.15 5.78
C LYS A 16 -15.56 -1.40 5.35
N GLN A 17 -14.46 -1.22 4.61
CA GLN A 17 -13.58 -2.32 4.17
C GLN A 17 -12.42 -2.60 5.14
N VAL A 18 -12.39 -1.86 6.25
CA VAL A 18 -11.44 -1.97 7.36
C VAL A 18 -12.21 -1.97 8.68
N ASP A 19 -13.46 -2.45 8.65
CA ASP A 19 -14.25 -2.61 9.86
C ASP A 19 -13.80 -3.87 10.63
N LYS A 20 -14.39 -4.10 11.79
CA LYS A 20 -13.98 -5.20 12.69
C LYS A 20 -14.14 -6.59 12.08
N ASP A 21 -15.03 -6.74 11.11
CA ASP A 21 -15.39 -8.02 10.49
C ASP A 21 -14.73 -8.20 9.12
N LYS A 22 -14.25 -7.10 8.50
CA LYS A 22 -13.53 -7.12 7.23
C LYS A 22 -12.41 -6.08 7.21
N ASP A 23 -11.17 -6.56 7.21
CA ASP A 23 -9.97 -5.75 6.92
C ASP A 23 -9.23 -6.34 5.72
N ASP A 24 -9.33 -5.66 4.57
CA ASP A 24 -8.67 -6.08 3.33
C ASP A 24 -7.16 -5.73 3.33
N ILE A 25 -6.67 -4.89 4.25
CA ILE A 25 -5.27 -4.39 4.26
C ILE A 25 -4.26 -5.49 4.60
N PRO A 26 -4.46 -6.37 5.60
CA PRO A 26 -3.55 -7.48 5.88
C PRO A 26 -3.31 -8.40 4.67
N MET A 27 -4.36 -8.71 3.92
CA MET A 27 -4.25 -9.52 2.70
C MET A 27 -3.45 -8.80 1.61
N GLN A 28 -3.69 -7.49 1.40
CA GLN A 28 -2.90 -6.69 0.45
C GLN A 28 -1.43 -6.65 0.84
N LYS A 29 -1.15 -6.46 2.13
CA LYS A 29 0.20 -6.46 2.69
C LYS A 29 0.93 -7.76 2.40
N GLN A 30 0.30 -8.89 2.70
CA GLN A 30 0.89 -10.20 2.44
C GLN A 30 1.20 -10.38 0.94
N ALA A 31 0.26 -10.07 0.05
CA ALA A 31 0.45 -10.21 -1.39
C ALA A 31 1.61 -9.34 -1.91
N CYS A 32 1.74 -8.09 -1.44
CA CYS A 32 2.86 -7.22 -1.81
C CYS A 32 4.19 -7.73 -1.26
N GLN A 33 4.22 -8.21 -0.01
CA GLN A 33 5.45 -8.75 0.60
C GLN A 33 5.93 -10.02 -0.10
N GLU A 34 5.02 -10.93 -0.44
CA GLU A 34 5.34 -12.14 -1.20
C GLU A 34 5.89 -11.80 -2.59
N PHE A 35 5.29 -10.81 -3.27
CA PHE A 35 5.77 -10.35 -4.56
C PHE A 35 7.17 -9.73 -4.47
N ILE A 36 7.42 -8.86 -3.49
CA ILE A 36 8.74 -8.25 -3.27
C ILE A 36 9.78 -9.33 -2.92
N ALA A 37 9.42 -10.31 -2.08
CA ALA A 37 10.30 -11.40 -1.70
C ALA A 37 10.72 -12.28 -2.88
N ALA A 38 9.88 -12.37 -3.93
CA ALA A 38 10.21 -13.06 -5.18
C ALA A 38 11.28 -12.31 -6.02
N HIS A 39 11.61 -11.07 -5.67
CA HIS A 39 12.58 -10.23 -6.37
C HIS A 39 13.83 -9.98 -5.51
N PRO A 40 14.90 -10.78 -5.66
CA PRO A 40 16.09 -10.69 -4.81
C PRO A 40 16.89 -9.40 -4.99
N ASP A 41 16.64 -8.66 -6.08
CA ASP A 41 17.23 -7.35 -6.35
C ASP A 41 16.43 -6.20 -5.74
N TRP A 42 15.35 -6.45 -4.99
CA TRP A 42 14.50 -5.42 -4.37
C TRP A 42 14.76 -5.26 -2.87
N GLU A 43 14.48 -4.07 -2.36
CA GLU A 43 14.53 -3.73 -0.94
C GLU A 43 13.33 -2.85 -0.59
N LEU A 44 12.46 -3.35 0.29
CA LEU A 44 11.31 -2.62 0.80
C LEU A 44 11.79 -1.51 1.73
N TYR A 45 11.55 -0.26 1.33
CA TYR A 45 12.01 0.95 2.02
C TYR A 45 10.93 1.59 2.89
N GLY A 46 9.65 1.28 2.62
CA GLY A 46 8.54 1.81 3.38
C GLY A 46 7.21 1.17 2.99
N GLU A 47 6.31 1.13 3.96
CA GLU A 47 4.94 0.66 3.79
C GLU A 47 3.99 1.74 4.28
N ILE A 48 3.03 2.14 3.45
CA ILE A 48 2.00 3.11 3.80
C ILE A 48 0.61 2.54 3.52
N SER A 49 -0.39 3.02 4.25
CA SER A 49 -1.77 2.57 4.06
C SER A 49 -2.76 3.72 4.07
N GLU A 50 -3.67 3.74 3.10
CA GLU A 50 -4.74 4.72 2.93
C GLU A 50 -6.10 4.08 3.11
N LYS A 51 -6.77 4.40 4.24
CA LYS A 51 -8.09 3.88 4.55
C LYS A 51 -9.16 4.92 4.21
N GLY A 52 -10.17 4.54 3.43
CA GLY A 52 -11.27 5.45 3.08
C GLY A 52 -10.97 6.40 1.91
N VAL A 53 -9.91 6.13 1.15
CA VAL A 53 -9.50 6.96 0.00
C VAL A 53 -9.99 6.30 -1.30
N SER A 54 -10.99 6.93 -1.92
CA SER A 54 -11.47 6.49 -3.24
C SER A 54 -10.51 6.94 -4.33
N GLY A 55 -9.92 5.99 -5.05
CA GLY A 55 -9.00 6.30 -6.14
C GLY A 55 -9.63 7.00 -7.35
N PHE A 56 -10.96 7.03 -7.41
CA PHE A 56 -11.75 7.73 -8.42
C PHE A 56 -12.08 9.17 -8.01
N LYS A 57 -12.33 9.42 -6.71
CA LYS A 57 -12.75 10.73 -6.21
C LYS A 57 -11.58 11.61 -5.75
N VAL A 58 -10.49 11.00 -5.29
CA VAL A 58 -9.32 11.71 -4.74
C VAL A 58 -8.16 11.52 -5.70
N SER A 59 -7.74 12.63 -6.33
CA SER A 59 -6.61 12.63 -7.24
C SER A 59 -5.33 12.26 -6.47
N ALA A 60 -4.32 11.69 -7.14
CA ALA A 60 -3.06 11.37 -6.47
C ALA A 60 -2.35 12.59 -5.86
N LYS A 61 -2.70 13.80 -6.31
CA LYS A 61 -2.15 15.07 -5.80
C LYS A 61 -2.76 15.46 -4.45
N ASP A 62 -3.92 14.92 -4.08
CA ASP A 62 -4.62 15.24 -2.83
C ASP A 62 -4.56 14.08 -1.82
N ARG A 63 -3.58 13.17 -1.99
CA ARG A 63 -3.40 11.98 -1.17
C ARG A 63 -2.23 12.15 -0.22
N ASP A 64 -2.54 12.43 1.03
CA ASP A 64 -1.58 12.73 2.09
C ASP A 64 -0.48 11.66 2.22
N ALA A 65 -0.85 10.37 2.18
CA ALA A 65 0.13 9.29 2.37
C ALA A 65 1.09 9.13 1.18
N ILE A 66 0.67 9.48 -0.04
CA ILE A 66 1.53 9.41 -1.24
C ILE A 66 2.49 10.61 -1.30
N GLN A 67 2.14 11.75 -0.71
CA GLN A 67 3.01 12.93 -0.68
C GLN A 67 4.23 12.78 0.25
N GLU A 68 4.20 11.80 1.16
CA GLU A 68 5.31 11.53 2.10
C GLU A 68 6.38 10.55 1.57
N ILE A 69 6.22 10.03 0.34
CA ILE A 69 7.20 9.15 -0.36
C ILE A 69 8.07 9.97 -1.32
#